data_AF-A0A2V7NWJ4-F1
#
_entry.id   AF-A0A2V7NWJ4-F1
#
_cell.length_a   1.000
_cell.length_b   1.000
_cell.length_c   1.000
_cell.angle_alpha   90.00
_cell.angle_beta   90.00
_cell.angle_gamma   90.00
#
_symmetry.space_group_name_H-M   'P 1'
#
loop_
_entity.id
_entity.type
_entity.pdbx_description
1 polymer ?
#
loop_
_entity_poly.entity_id
_entity_poly.type
_entity_poly.pdbx_seq_one_letter_code
_entity_poly.pdbx_strand_id
1 'polypeptide(L)'
;MAAAQDTTATLLKVLGEAVDGYRTGQPVYVVAAFRSPYPVYGVFSSRDSATSALPRAGRGYSVFGPYVAPPDGPGEVRYALRACPHYWPTVYKCPTRSFTVGASQVDSVRVTVFVKSGPPQFTTYPRAEVDALFFTLSAIDKFVIPYYQRLLGAAYADSLRKGFVQGFYAGGRSAYER
;
A
#
# COMPACT_ATOMS: atom_id res chain seq x y z
N MET A 1 25.26 -19.17 -21.44
CA MET A 1 25.28 -18.43 -20.15
C MET A 1 24.60 -17.08 -20.42
N ALA A 2 23.38 -16.89 -19.94
CA ALA A 2 22.65 -15.63 -20.15
C ALA A 2 23.17 -14.60 -19.14
N ALA A 3 23.64 -13.46 -19.65
CA ALA A 3 24.08 -12.33 -18.83
C ALA A 3 22.98 -11.94 -17.84
N ALA A 4 23.35 -11.75 -16.57
CA ALA A 4 22.48 -11.11 -15.60
C ALA A 4 22.11 -9.73 -16.16
N GLN A 5 20.86 -9.56 -16.62
CA GLN A 5 20.36 -8.25 -17.03
C GLN A 5 20.48 -7.33 -15.81
N ASP A 6 21.23 -6.23 -15.94
CA ASP A 6 21.33 -5.18 -14.93
C ASP A 6 19.93 -4.73 -14.54
N THR A 7 19.45 -5.28 -13.43
CA THR A 7 18.09 -5.07 -12.99
C THR A 7 18.06 -3.73 -12.30
N THR A 8 17.58 -2.71 -13.00
CA THR A 8 17.50 -1.34 -12.46
C THR A 8 16.72 -1.31 -11.14
N ALA A 9 17.03 -0.37 -10.24
CA ALA A 9 16.30 -0.20 -8.98
C ALA A 9 14.79 0.01 -9.20
N THR A 10 14.40 0.67 -10.29
CA THR A 10 13.00 0.87 -10.68
C THR A 10 12.31 -0.45 -11.05
N LEU A 11 13.00 -1.33 -11.80
CA LEU A 11 12.48 -2.66 -12.11
C LEU A 11 12.38 -3.53 -10.83
N LEU A 12 13.41 -3.53 -9.97
CA LEU A 12 13.35 -4.23 -8.68
C LEU A 12 12.19 -3.77 -7.80
N LYS A 13 11.90 -2.46 -7.78
CA LYS A 13 10.74 -1.90 -7.07
C LYS A 13 9.43 -2.45 -7.64
N VAL A 14 9.24 -2.43 -8.96
CA VAL A 14 8.02 -2.95 -9.59
C VAL A 14 7.85 -4.46 -9.35
N LEU A 15 8.95 -5.22 -9.42
CA LEU A 15 8.93 -6.65 -9.09
C LEU A 15 8.58 -6.88 -7.62
N GLY A 16 9.12 -6.07 -6.71
CA GLY A 16 8.78 -6.11 -5.28
C GLY A 16 7.30 -5.81 -5.03
N GLU A 17 6.73 -4.77 -5.65
CA GLU A 17 5.30 -4.46 -5.57
C GLU A 17 4.43 -5.61 -6.10
N ALA A 18 4.81 -6.23 -7.22
CA ALA A 18 4.09 -7.37 -7.78
C ALA A 18 4.13 -8.60 -6.87
N VAL A 19 5.29 -8.89 -6.27
CA VAL A 19 5.49 -10.02 -5.34
C VAL A 19 4.75 -9.79 -4.03
N ASP A 20 4.73 -8.55 -3.52
CA ASP A 20 4.02 -8.19 -2.29
C ASP A 20 2.49 -8.32 -2.41
N GLY A 21 1.94 -8.35 -3.63
CA GLY A 21 0.52 -8.69 -3.86
C GLY A 21 0.20 -10.18 -3.69
N TYR A 22 1.22 -11.05 -3.59
CA TYR A 22 1.09 -12.51 -3.54
C TYR A 22 1.76 -13.09 -2.29
N ARG A 23 1.40 -12.56 -1.12
CA ARG A 23 1.87 -12.96 0.22
C ARG A 23 1.35 -14.32 0.67
N THR A 24 1.71 -15.35 -0.07
CA THR A 24 1.39 -16.76 0.22
C THR A 24 2.49 -17.47 1.00
N GLY A 25 3.66 -16.84 1.17
CA GLY A 25 4.86 -17.48 1.69
C GLY A 25 5.49 -18.49 0.72
N GLN A 26 4.90 -18.67 -0.46
CA GLN A 26 5.40 -19.56 -1.50
C GLN A 26 6.17 -18.78 -2.57
N PRO A 27 7.12 -19.43 -3.27
CA PRO A 27 7.82 -18.83 -4.39
C PRO A 27 6.87 -18.46 -5.54
N VAL A 28 7.05 -17.26 -6.09
CA VAL A 28 6.33 -16.78 -7.27
C VAL A 28 7.29 -16.29 -8.35
N TYR A 29 6.84 -16.36 -9.60
CA TYR A 29 7.54 -15.88 -10.78
C TYR A 29 6.76 -14.72 -11.39
N VAL A 30 7.45 -13.65 -11.75
CA VAL A 30 6.82 -12.45 -12.32
C VAL A 30 7.16 -12.35 -13.80
N VAL A 31 6.16 -12.23 -14.65
CA VAL A 31 6.36 -11.87 -16.07
C VAL A 31 6.20 -10.36 -16.18
N ALA A 32 7.29 -9.67 -16.50
CA ALA A 32 7.29 -8.21 -16.62
C ALA A 32 8.14 -7.76 -17.81
N ALA A 33 7.89 -6.56 -18.33
CA ALA A 33 8.74 -5.97 -19.34
C ALA A 33 10.11 -5.61 -18.75
N PHE A 34 11.20 -5.89 -19.46
CA PHE A 34 12.55 -5.53 -19.00
C PHE A 34 12.95 -4.08 -19.34
N ARG A 35 12.05 -3.31 -19.97
CA ARG A 35 12.21 -1.87 -20.26
C ARG A 35 11.15 -1.06 -19.53
N SER A 36 11.54 0.14 -19.08
CA SER A 36 10.64 1.11 -18.48
C SER A 36 9.42 1.35 -19.39
N PRO A 37 8.18 1.41 -18.85
CA PRO A 37 7.81 1.54 -17.44
C PRO A 37 7.68 0.22 -16.67
N TYR A 38 8.23 -0.88 -17.21
CA TYR A 38 8.23 -2.22 -16.60
C TYR A 38 6.83 -2.79 -16.32
N PRO A 39 5.85 -2.68 -17.25
CA PRO A 39 4.52 -3.26 -17.03
C PRO A 39 4.61 -4.74 -16.64
N VAL A 40 3.85 -5.12 -15.61
CA VAL A 40 3.73 -6.51 -15.14
C VAL A 40 2.60 -7.17 -15.90
N TYR A 41 2.89 -8.27 -16.60
CA TYR A 41 1.88 -9.09 -17.27
C TYR A 41 1.15 -10.00 -16.27
N GLY A 42 1.87 -10.59 -15.33
CA GLY A 42 1.27 -11.45 -14.32
C GLY A 42 2.28 -12.06 -13.34
N VAL A 43 1.75 -12.63 -12.27
CA VAL A 43 2.49 -13.36 -11.24
C VAL A 43 2.00 -14.81 -11.25
N PHE A 44 2.95 -15.76 -11.18
CA PHE A 44 2.70 -17.18 -11.44
C PHE A 44 3.33 -18.03 -10.34
N SER A 45 2.70 -19.15 -9.99
CA SER A 45 3.19 -20.07 -8.96
C SER A 45 4.33 -21.00 -9.44
N SER A 46 4.61 -21.04 -10.75
CA SER A 46 5.68 -21.88 -11.31
C SER A 46 6.38 -21.21 -12.49
N ARG A 47 7.65 -21.59 -12.71
CA ARG A 47 8.43 -21.10 -13.85
C ARG A 47 7.80 -21.49 -15.19
N ASP A 48 7.23 -22.68 -15.27
CA ASP A 48 6.65 -23.21 -16.52
C ASP A 48 5.39 -22.45 -16.92
N SER A 49 4.53 -22.10 -15.95
CA SER A 49 3.36 -21.28 -16.21
C SER A 49 3.73 -19.84 -16.58
N ALA A 50 4.74 -19.25 -15.94
CA ALA A 50 5.29 -17.95 -16.32
C ALA A 50 5.89 -17.96 -17.74
N THR A 51 6.64 -19.01 -18.08
CA THR A 51 7.26 -19.16 -19.42
C THR A 51 6.20 -19.34 -20.50
N SER A 52 5.15 -20.12 -20.21
CA SER A 52 4.01 -20.34 -21.11
C SER A 52 3.20 -19.07 -21.36
N ALA A 53 3.31 -18.06 -20.48
CA ALA A 53 2.67 -16.77 -20.64
C ALA A 53 3.43 -15.78 -21.53
N LEU A 54 4.74 -15.99 -21.76
CA LEU A 54 5.57 -15.07 -22.56
C LEU A 54 5.04 -14.81 -23.98
N PRO A 55 4.55 -15.81 -24.74
CA PRO A 55 4.00 -15.56 -26.08
C PRO A 55 2.81 -14.59 -26.07
N ARG A 56 2.01 -14.60 -25.00
CA ARG A 56 0.85 -13.71 -24.83
C ARG A 56 1.25 -12.34 -24.31
N ALA A 57 2.27 -12.28 -23.44
CA ALA A 57 2.83 -11.02 -22.95
C ALA A 57 3.49 -10.21 -24.08
N GLY A 58 4.08 -10.91 -25.06
CA GLY A 58 4.68 -10.31 -26.24
C GLY A 58 6.17 -10.03 -26.10
N ARG A 59 6.75 -9.42 -27.13
CA ARG A 59 8.17 -9.07 -27.17
C ARG A 59 8.48 -8.03 -26.09
N GLY A 60 9.65 -8.13 -25.47
CA GLY A 60 10.08 -7.18 -24.43
C GLY A 60 9.77 -7.61 -22.99
N TYR A 61 9.16 -8.79 -22.81
CA TYR A 61 8.88 -9.40 -21.50
C TYR A 61 9.89 -10.50 -21.17
N SER A 62 10.13 -10.70 -19.88
CA SER A 62 10.96 -11.78 -19.33
C SER A 62 10.33 -12.34 -18.07
N VAL A 63 10.78 -13.53 -17.66
CA VAL A 63 10.42 -14.16 -16.40
C VAL A 63 11.46 -13.77 -15.35
N PHE A 64 11.01 -13.22 -14.23
CA PHE A 64 11.82 -12.86 -13.06
C PHE A 64 11.43 -13.73 -11.86
N GLY A 65 12.37 -13.94 -10.95
CA GLY A 65 12.21 -14.79 -9.77
C GLY A 65 12.90 -16.16 -9.89
N PRO A 66 12.60 -17.11 -8.97
CA PRO A 66 11.54 -17.02 -7.97
C PRO A 66 11.79 -15.94 -6.93
N TYR A 67 10.72 -15.30 -6.46
CA TYR A 67 10.72 -14.41 -5.31
C TYR A 67 9.73 -14.92 -4.27
N VAL A 68 9.99 -14.59 -2.99
CA VAL A 68 9.11 -14.98 -1.88
C VAL A 68 8.74 -13.71 -1.12
N ALA A 69 7.44 -13.41 -1.06
CA ALA A 69 6.90 -12.49 -0.07
C ALA A 69 6.61 -13.27 1.22
N PRO A 70 6.84 -12.68 2.40
CA PRO A 70 6.33 -13.25 3.65
C PRO A 70 4.83 -13.54 3.50
N PRO A 71 4.33 -14.69 3.99
CA PRO A 71 2.90 -14.92 3.98
C PRO A 71 2.20 -13.80 4.76
N ASP A 72 0.97 -13.46 4.38
CA ASP A 72 0.08 -12.76 5.29
C ASP A 72 -0.18 -13.70 6.46
N GLY A 73 0.70 -13.63 7.46
CA GLY A 73 0.54 -14.39 8.69
C GLY A 73 -0.61 -13.80 9.51
N PRO A 74 -0.91 -14.35 10.69
CA PRO A 74 -1.71 -13.67 11.72
C PRO A 74 -1.00 -12.41 12.27
N GLY A 75 -0.11 -11.81 11.47
CA GLY A 75 0.91 -10.81 11.73
C GLY A 75 0.58 -10.05 12.97
N GLU A 76 1.24 -10.47 14.04
CA GLU A 76 1.34 -9.77 15.28
C GLU A 76 1.74 -8.32 14.99
N VAL A 77 0.75 -7.42 14.87
CA VAL A 77 1.03 -6.01 14.66
C VAL A 77 1.45 -5.48 16.02
N ARG A 78 2.71 -5.02 16.09
CA ARG A 78 3.23 -4.37 17.29
C ARG A 78 2.70 -2.96 17.35
N TYR A 79 1.76 -2.74 18.27
CA TYR A 79 1.26 -1.40 18.58
C TYR A 79 2.08 -0.82 19.73
N ALA A 80 2.53 0.42 19.57
CA ALA A 80 3.11 1.16 20.68
C ALA A 80 2.01 1.51 21.69
N LEU A 81 2.24 1.28 22.98
CA LEU A 81 1.24 1.53 24.04
C LEU A 81 0.87 3.01 24.21
N ARG A 82 1.64 3.92 23.61
CA ARG A 82 1.43 5.37 23.64
C ARG A 82 1.82 5.95 22.29
N ALA A 83 1.30 7.13 21.96
CA ALA A 83 1.76 7.89 20.80
C ALA A 83 3.28 8.07 20.86
N CYS A 84 3.95 8.13 19.69
CA CYS A 84 5.34 8.58 19.61
C CYS A 84 5.36 10.11 19.56
N PRO A 85 5.53 10.84 20.68
CA PRO A 85 5.66 12.29 20.62
C PRO A 85 6.85 12.68 19.73
N HIS A 86 6.55 13.54 18.77
CA HIS A 86 7.54 14.27 17.99
C HIS A 86 7.91 15.54 18.73
N TYR A 87 9.19 15.76 18.93
CA TYR A 87 9.71 16.98 19.54
C TYR A 87 10.93 17.45 18.75
N TRP A 88 10.94 18.75 18.40
CA TRP A 88 11.94 19.35 17.50
C TRP A 88 11.95 18.69 16.09
N PRO A 89 12.58 19.28 15.06
CA PRO A 89 12.29 18.94 13.65
C PRO A 89 12.39 17.45 13.29
N THR A 90 13.20 16.66 14.00
CA THR A 90 13.52 15.28 13.62
C THR A 90 13.51 14.25 14.76
N VAL A 91 13.19 14.61 16.02
CA VAL A 91 13.31 13.67 17.14
C VAL A 91 11.96 13.06 17.52
N TYR A 92 11.91 11.74 17.57
CA TYR A 92 10.73 10.96 17.98
C TYR A 92 11.06 10.20 19.28
N LYS A 93 10.31 10.39 20.39
CA LYS A 93 10.28 9.36 21.46
C LYS A 93 9.24 8.38 21.01
N CYS A 94 9.66 7.18 20.71
CA CYS A 94 8.73 6.07 20.69
C CYS A 94 8.78 5.32 22.02
N PRO A 95 7.62 4.92 22.56
CA PRO A 95 7.61 3.97 23.68
C PRO A 95 8.36 2.70 23.28
N THR A 96 9.22 2.21 24.17
CA THR A 96 9.91 0.92 23.98
C THR A 96 9.00 -0.27 24.29
N ARG A 97 7.92 -0.03 25.04
CA ARG A 97 6.90 -1.04 25.32
C ARG A 97 5.87 -1.04 24.19
N SER A 98 5.82 -2.16 23.49
CA SER A 98 4.77 -2.49 22.54
C SER A 98 3.91 -3.60 23.12
N PHE A 99 2.66 -3.66 22.67
CA PHE A 99 1.84 -4.84 22.81
C PHE A 99 1.56 -5.39 21.43
N THR A 100 1.31 -6.68 21.42
CA THR A 100 1.10 -7.40 20.19
C THR A 100 -0.36 -7.80 20.11
N VAL A 101 -1.00 -7.45 19.00
CA VAL A 101 -2.36 -7.89 18.70
C VAL A 101 -2.33 -8.53 17.33
N GLY A 102 -2.82 -9.76 17.25
CA GLY A 102 -3.03 -10.39 15.95
C GLY A 102 -4.00 -9.53 15.15
N ALA A 103 -3.72 -9.29 13.87
CA ALA A 103 -4.60 -8.44 13.06
C ALA A 103 -6.06 -8.89 13.13
N SER A 104 -6.38 -10.18 13.36
CA SER A 104 -7.72 -10.76 13.57
C SER A 104 -8.42 -10.40 14.88
N GLN A 105 -7.68 -9.94 15.89
CA GLN A 105 -8.21 -9.59 17.23
C GLN A 105 -8.60 -8.11 17.35
N VAL A 106 -8.33 -7.31 16.32
CA VAL A 106 -8.78 -5.91 16.26
C VAL A 106 -10.29 -5.89 16.05
N ASP A 107 -11.04 -5.37 17.03
CA ASP A 107 -12.49 -5.19 16.98
C ASP A 107 -12.90 -3.87 16.32
N SER A 108 -12.19 -2.78 16.67
CA SER A 108 -12.45 -1.45 16.13
C SER A 108 -11.21 -0.55 16.19
N VAL A 109 -11.20 0.50 15.37
CA VAL A 109 -10.15 1.53 15.34
C VAL A 109 -10.77 2.87 15.72
N ARG A 110 -10.31 3.47 16.83
CA ARG A 110 -10.67 4.85 17.20
C ARG A 110 -9.58 5.80 16.77
N VAL A 111 -9.93 6.74 15.90
CA VAL A 111 -9.07 7.85 15.50
C VAL A 111 -9.43 9.05 16.36
N THR A 112 -8.46 9.55 17.14
CA THR A 112 -8.60 10.79 17.92
C THR A 112 -7.76 11.89 17.29
N VAL A 113 -8.37 13.01 16.96
CA VAL A 113 -7.73 14.20 16.40
C VAL A 113 -7.70 15.30 17.46
N PHE A 114 -6.49 15.70 17.85
CA PHE A 114 -6.26 16.84 18.73
C PHE A 114 -6.22 18.12 17.90
N VAL A 115 -7.16 19.02 18.15
CA VAL A 115 -7.26 20.33 17.48
C VAL A 115 -6.58 21.41 18.32
N LYS A 116 -6.13 22.51 17.68
CA LYS A 116 -5.42 23.60 18.36
C LYS A 116 -6.27 24.30 19.44
N SER A 117 -7.58 24.33 19.22
CA SER A 117 -8.57 24.89 20.14
C SER A 117 -9.81 23.99 20.17
N GLY A 118 -10.40 23.83 21.36
CA GLY A 118 -11.58 22.99 21.56
C GLY A 118 -11.25 21.54 21.97
N PRO A 119 -12.29 20.74 22.25
CA PRO A 119 -12.12 19.34 22.67
C PRO A 119 -11.63 18.46 21.52
N PRO A 120 -10.84 17.40 21.80
CA PRO A 120 -10.46 16.42 20.80
C PRO A 120 -11.67 15.81 20.10
N GLN A 121 -11.57 15.68 18.78
CA GLN A 121 -12.58 15.00 17.97
C GLN A 121 -12.20 13.53 17.85
N PHE A 122 -13.18 12.62 17.84
CA PHE A 122 -12.90 11.21 17.61
C PHE A 122 -13.98 10.55 16.77
N THR A 123 -13.54 9.58 15.98
CA THR A 123 -14.43 8.69 15.22
C THR A 123 -13.95 7.26 15.43
N THR A 124 -14.88 6.35 15.70
CA THR A 124 -14.61 4.92 15.81
C THR A 124 -15.14 4.21 14.60
N TYR A 125 -14.29 3.44 13.96
CA TYR A 125 -14.62 2.61 12.82
C TYR A 125 -14.59 1.13 13.24
N PRO A 126 -15.65 0.35 12.97
CA PRO A 126 -15.63 -1.09 13.13
C PRO A 126 -14.56 -1.72 12.25
N ARG A 127 -13.96 -2.83 12.71
CA ARG A 127 -12.95 -3.58 11.93
C ARG A 127 -13.42 -3.91 10.52
N ALA A 128 -14.67 -4.34 10.37
CA ALA A 128 -15.22 -4.78 9.09
C ALA A 128 -15.31 -3.67 8.02
N GLU A 129 -15.13 -2.41 8.42
CA GLU A 129 -15.33 -1.25 7.55
C GLU A 129 -14.03 -0.55 7.14
N VAL A 130 -12.89 -0.87 7.77
CA VAL A 130 -11.63 -0.12 7.56
C VAL A 130 -10.42 -1.05 7.42
N ASP A 131 -9.87 -1.06 6.21
CA ASP A 131 -8.58 -1.70 5.91
C ASP A 131 -7.41 -0.72 6.01
N ALA A 132 -7.62 0.57 5.70
CA ALA A 132 -6.58 1.60 5.73
C ALA A 132 -7.14 3.01 6.00
N LEU A 133 -6.33 3.85 6.64
CA LEU A 133 -6.65 5.25 6.93
C LEU A 133 -5.64 6.18 6.23
N PHE A 134 -6.15 7.15 5.47
CA PHE A 134 -5.35 8.17 4.79
C PHE A 134 -5.74 9.56 5.29
N PHE A 135 -4.80 10.26 5.93
CA PHE A 135 -5.07 11.54 6.59
C PHE A 135 -4.91 12.78 5.70
N THR A 136 -4.29 12.64 4.53
CA THR A 136 -3.99 13.78 3.66
C THR A 136 -4.25 13.44 2.20
N LEU A 137 -4.60 14.46 1.40
CA LEU A 137 -4.68 14.33 -0.06
C LEU A 137 -3.34 13.87 -0.65
N SER A 138 -2.21 14.26 -0.06
CA SER A 138 -0.90 13.78 -0.52
C SER A 138 -0.74 12.27 -0.35
N ALA A 139 -1.27 11.68 0.73
CA ALA A 139 -1.24 10.24 0.91
C ALA A 139 -2.18 9.53 -0.09
N ILE A 140 -3.37 10.10 -0.33
CA ILE A 140 -4.29 9.61 -1.38
C ILE A 140 -3.61 9.61 -2.75
N ASP A 141 -2.99 10.72 -3.15
CA ASP A 141 -2.32 10.87 -4.45
C ASP A 141 -1.11 9.94 -4.60
N LYS A 142 -0.44 9.56 -3.50
CA LYS A 142 0.73 8.67 -3.53
C LYS A 142 0.37 7.19 -3.52
N PHE A 143 -0.70 6.80 -2.83
CA PHE A 143 -0.97 5.40 -2.52
C PHE A 143 -2.28 4.90 -3.14
N VAL A 144 -3.32 5.71 -3.17
CA VAL A 144 -4.66 5.29 -3.61
C VAL A 144 -4.83 5.52 -5.12
N ILE A 145 -4.54 6.72 -5.60
CA ILE A 145 -4.76 7.08 -7.01
C ILE A 145 -3.94 6.20 -7.97
N PRO A 146 -2.63 5.95 -7.75
CA PRO A 146 -1.86 5.10 -8.66
C PRO A 146 -2.36 3.66 -8.71
N TYR A 147 -2.83 3.12 -7.57
CA TYR A 147 -3.41 1.78 -7.50
C TYR A 147 -4.68 1.67 -8.35
N TYR A 148 -5.66 2.56 -8.13
CA TYR A 148 -6.91 2.53 -8.89
C TYR A 148 -6.74 2.93 -10.34
N GLN A 149 -5.74 3.76 -10.68
CA GLN A 149 -5.40 4.05 -12.06
C GLN A 149 -4.91 2.79 -12.80
N ARG A 150 -4.09 1.95 -12.14
CA ARG A 150 -3.64 0.67 -12.71
C ARG A 150 -4.79 -0.32 -12.85
N LEU A 151 -5.70 -0.37 -11.87
CA LEU A 151 -6.78 -1.37 -11.81
C LEU A 151 -7.98 -1.03 -12.70
N LEU A 152 -8.44 0.22 -12.67
CA LEU A 152 -9.71 0.67 -13.26
C LEU A 152 -9.53 1.77 -14.33
N GLY A 153 -8.29 2.16 -14.60
CA GLY A 153 -7.95 3.15 -15.63
C GLY A 153 -7.99 4.61 -15.15
N ALA A 154 -7.47 5.49 -16.00
CA ALA A 154 -7.23 6.90 -15.67
C ALA A 154 -8.52 7.69 -15.39
N ALA A 155 -9.60 7.43 -16.12
CA ALA A 155 -10.87 8.15 -15.94
C ALA A 155 -11.51 7.87 -14.57
N TYR A 156 -11.46 6.60 -14.12
CA TYR A 156 -11.96 6.23 -12.80
C TYR A 156 -11.11 6.87 -11.69
N ALA A 157 -9.78 6.78 -11.82
CA ALA A 157 -8.86 7.36 -10.85
C ALA A 157 -9.01 8.90 -10.75
N ASP A 158 -9.24 9.59 -11.87
CA ASP A 158 -9.53 11.02 -11.89
C ASP A 158 -10.84 11.36 -11.18
N SER A 159 -11.91 10.61 -11.46
CA SER A 159 -13.20 10.76 -10.76
C SER A 159 -13.07 10.51 -9.25
N LEU A 160 -12.35 9.45 -8.86
CA LEU A 160 -12.08 9.11 -7.47
C LEU A 160 -11.31 10.23 -6.76
N ARG A 161 -10.26 10.76 -7.41
CA ARG A 161 -9.48 11.89 -6.91
C ARG A 161 -10.33 13.14 -6.72
N LYS A 162 -11.18 13.47 -7.68
CA LYS A 162 -12.12 14.60 -7.57
C LYS A 162 -13.04 14.45 -6.37
N GLY A 163 -13.56 13.24 -6.09
CA GLY A 163 -14.35 12.96 -4.91
C GLY A 163 -13.60 13.22 -3.60
N PHE A 164 -12.36 12.76 -3.48
CA PHE A 164 -11.51 13.02 -2.30
C PHE A 164 -11.20 14.51 -2.14
N VAL A 165 -10.87 15.22 -3.22
CA VAL A 165 -10.62 16.67 -3.19
C VAL A 165 -11.87 17.41 -2.72
N GLN A 166 -13.04 17.11 -3.27
CA GLN A 166 -14.31 17.73 -2.86
C GLN A 166 -14.61 17.46 -1.39
N GLY A 167 -14.47 16.20 -0.92
CA GLY A 167 -14.68 15.85 0.48
C GLY A 167 -13.73 16.57 1.43
N PHE A 168 -12.45 16.69 1.06
CA PHE A 168 -11.44 17.39 1.86
C PHE A 168 -11.75 18.87 2.04
N TYR A 169 -12.21 19.56 0.99
CA TYR A 169 -12.60 20.97 1.07
C TYR A 169 -14.00 21.19 1.65
N ALA A 170 -14.93 20.25 1.48
CA ALA A 170 -16.26 20.31 2.09
C ALA A 170 -16.21 20.10 3.61
N GLY A 171 -15.33 19.22 4.10
CA GLY A 171 -15.06 19.02 5.54
C GLY A 171 -14.44 20.24 6.23
N GLY A 172 -13.88 21.18 5.48
CA GLY A 172 -13.44 22.50 5.96
C GLY A 172 -14.58 23.47 6.30
N ARG A 173 -15.83 23.14 5.95
CA ARG A 173 -17.05 23.89 6.33
C ARG A 173 -17.83 23.19 7.44
N SER A 174 -17.14 22.53 8.38
CA SER A 174 -17.80 21.95 9.55
C SER A 174 -18.27 23.05 10.51
N ALA A 175 -19.55 23.41 10.38
CA ALA A 175 -20.55 23.82 11.38
C ALA A 175 -20.17 24.45 12.75
N TYR A 176 -18.95 24.93 12.98
CA TYR A 176 -18.47 25.56 14.21
C TYR A 176 -18.17 27.06 14.07
N GLU A 177 -18.54 27.67 12.94
CA GLU A 177 -18.51 29.12 12.71
C GLU A 177 -19.93 29.74 12.80
N ARG A 178 -20.70 29.39 13.83
CA ARG A 178 -21.87 30.18 14.26
C ARG A 178 -21.86 30.39 15.76
#